data_AF-A0A6A1UQ66-F1
#
_entry.id   AF-A0A6A1UQ66-F1
#
_cell.length_a   1.000
_cell.length_b   1.000
_cell.length_c   1.000
_cell.angle_alpha   90.00
_cell.angle_beta   90.00
_cell.angle_gamma   90.00
#
_symmetry.space_group_name_H-M   'P 1'
#
loop_
_entity.id
_entity.type
_entity.pdbx_description
1 polymer ?
#
loop_
_entity_poly.entity_id
_entity_poly.type
_entity_poly.pdbx_seq_one_letter_code
_entity_poly.pdbx_strand_id
1 'polypeptide(L)'
;MNICEYCGHHLKMSSSDRIELSIDPGTWAPMDEDMVSLDPIEFHLEEETYKDRIDSYQRKTGLTEAVQTGTGQLNGIPIAIGIMDFQFMGGSMGSVVGEKITRLIEYATNQFLPLILVCASGGARMQEGSLSLMQMAKISSALYDYQSNKKLFYVSILTSPTTGGVTASFGMLGDIIIAEPNAYIAFAGSGYDRFDRKEGIVCIFRWGFPGKNRRILLQFLMKDIQSIRIEVKEGIYARRVLYMEIRGHGTIPLTRTDENLTPREIEQKAAELAYFLRVPIEQGYENPREATGRIVCANCHLANKPVDIEVPQAVLPDTVFEAVVRIPYDMQLKQVLANGKKGALNVGAVLILPDGFELAPPDRISPEIKEKIGNLSFQNYRPTKKNILVIGPVPGQKYSEVTFPILSPDPATKRDVHFLKYPIYVGGNRGRGQIYPDGSKSNNNVYNATAAGIVSKIIRKEKGGYEITIADASDGRQVVDIIPQDRNFLFQRANPSNLINH
;
A
#
# COMPACT_ATOMS: atom_id res chain seq x y z
N MET A 1 18.15 -21.17 -4.58
CA MET A 1 17.84 -20.66 -3.22
C MET A 1 17.52 -19.18 -3.38
N ASN A 2 16.29 -18.74 -3.08
CA ASN A 2 15.88 -17.34 -3.28
C ASN A 2 16.50 -16.44 -2.20
N ILE A 3 17.82 -16.30 -2.25
CA ILE A 3 18.61 -15.42 -1.39
C ILE A 3 18.99 -14.24 -2.27
N CYS A 4 18.67 -13.03 -1.81
CA CYS A 4 19.14 -11.83 -2.49
C CYS A 4 20.68 -11.82 -2.47
N GLU A 5 21.31 -11.93 -3.65
CA GLU A 5 22.77 -11.99 -3.81
C GLU A 5 23.50 -10.75 -3.26
N TYR A 6 22.78 -9.64 -3.08
CA TYR A 6 23.34 -8.38 -2.58
C TYR A 6 23.27 -8.20 -1.06
N CYS A 7 22.30 -8.82 -0.38
CA CYS A 7 22.10 -8.60 1.06
C CYS A 7 21.95 -9.89 1.89
N GLY A 8 22.00 -11.07 1.26
CA GLY A 8 21.87 -12.36 1.94
C GLY A 8 20.48 -12.61 2.52
N HIS A 9 19.48 -11.79 2.17
CA HIS A 9 18.13 -11.91 2.72
C HIS A 9 17.34 -13.02 2.03
N HIS A 10 16.71 -13.89 2.83
CA HIS A 10 15.83 -14.96 2.35
C HIS A 10 14.51 -14.36 1.86
N LEU A 11 14.22 -14.49 0.56
CA LEU A 11 12.93 -14.12 0.00
C LEU A 11 11.86 -15.13 0.46
N LYS A 12 10.63 -14.67 0.65
CA LYS A 12 9.51 -15.54 1.03
C LYS A 12 9.29 -16.60 -0.05
N MET A 13 9.26 -17.86 0.35
CA MET A 13 8.97 -18.99 -0.53
C MET A 13 7.56 -19.51 -0.25
N SER A 14 6.85 -19.88 -1.31
CA SER A 14 5.58 -20.59 -1.18
C SER A 14 5.81 -22.02 -0.68
N SER A 15 4.74 -22.65 -0.20
CA SER A 15 4.74 -24.06 0.16
C SER A 15 5.10 -24.96 -1.03
N SER A 16 4.63 -24.63 -2.24
CA SER A 16 4.96 -25.37 -3.47
C SER A 16 6.45 -25.26 -3.83
N ASP A 17 7.04 -24.07 -3.74
CA ASP A 17 8.48 -23.89 -3.99
C ASP A 17 9.32 -24.74 -3.01
N ARG A 18 8.87 -24.83 -1.75
CA ARG A 18 9.54 -25.65 -0.72
C ARG A 18 9.44 -27.14 -1.00
N ILE A 19 8.30 -27.61 -1.48
CA ILE A 19 8.11 -29.02 -1.87
C ILE A 19 9.08 -29.34 -3.01
N GLU A 20 9.08 -28.55 -4.08
CA GLU A 20 9.94 -28.75 -5.25
C GLU A 20 11.44 -28.74 -4.90
N LEU A 21 11.83 -27.90 -3.93
CA LEU A 21 13.23 -27.81 -3.48
C LEU A 21 13.64 -28.90 -2.50
N SER A 22 12.71 -29.44 -1.71
CA SER A 22 13.03 -30.35 -0.60
C SER A 22 12.76 -31.80 -0.92
N ILE A 23 11.80 -32.10 -1.80
CA ILE A 23 11.35 -33.46 -2.09
C ILE A 23 11.94 -33.92 -3.42
N ASP A 24 12.42 -35.16 -3.45
CA ASP A 24 13.02 -35.76 -4.63
C ASP A 24 12.01 -35.75 -5.79
N PRO A 25 12.42 -35.34 -7.01
CA PRO A 25 11.52 -35.19 -8.15
C PRO A 25 10.69 -36.46 -8.43
N GLY A 26 9.38 -36.30 -8.58
CA GLY A 26 8.45 -37.39 -8.88
C GLY A 26 8.04 -38.27 -7.69
N THR A 27 8.46 -37.93 -6.47
CA THR A 27 8.11 -38.70 -5.25
C THR A 27 7.03 -38.06 -4.38
N TRP A 28 6.67 -36.80 -4.66
CA TRP A 28 5.64 -36.08 -3.91
C TRP A 28 4.27 -36.74 -4.06
N ALA A 29 3.69 -37.16 -2.94
CA ALA A 29 2.35 -37.71 -2.83
C ALA A 29 1.55 -36.86 -1.83
N PRO A 30 0.75 -35.90 -2.31
CA PRO A 30 -0.03 -35.01 -1.46
C PRO A 30 -1.16 -35.78 -0.73
N MET A 31 -1.57 -35.25 0.41
CA MET A 31 -2.64 -35.81 1.25
C MET A 31 -3.72 -34.75 1.52
N ASP A 32 -4.98 -35.20 1.57
CA ASP A 32 -6.14 -34.38 1.96
C ASP A 32 -6.26 -33.06 1.16
N GLU A 33 -5.97 -33.09 -0.15
CA GLU A 33 -5.95 -31.90 -1.02
C GLU A 33 -7.31 -31.19 -1.06
N ASP A 34 -8.39 -31.96 -1.13
CA ASP A 34 -9.77 -31.47 -1.26
C ASP A 34 -10.36 -30.91 0.05
N MET A 35 -9.64 -30.99 1.17
CA MET A 35 -10.15 -30.53 2.45
C MET A 35 -10.08 -29.00 2.56
N VAL A 36 -11.25 -28.38 2.75
CA VAL A 36 -11.46 -26.92 2.79
C VAL A 36 -12.14 -26.47 4.08
N SER A 37 -11.82 -25.25 4.51
CA SER A 37 -12.38 -24.66 5.73
C SER A 37 -13.85 -24.30 5.54
N LEU A 38 -14.66 -24.57 6.57
CA LEU A 38 -16.06 -24.12 6.67
C LEU A 38 -16.15 -22.88 7.56
N ASP A 39 -17.33 -22.27 7.63
CA ASP A 39 -17.63 -21.16 8.56
C ASP A 39 -18.45 -21.68 9.76
N PRO A 40 -17.81 -22.35 10.75
CA PRO A 40 -18.53 -23.03 11.83
C PRO A 40 -19.19 -22.08 12.85
N ILE A 41 -18.80 -20.80 12.85
CA ILE A 41 -19.33 -19.80 13.80
C ILE A 41 -20.12 -18.68 13.13
N GLU A 42 -20.44 -18.82 11.83
CA GLU A 42 -21.13 -17.81 11.03
C GLU A 42 -20.49 -16.43 11.19
N PHE A 43 -19.18 -16.36 10.96
CA PHE A 43 -18.40 -15.15 11.21
C PHE A 43 -18.75 -14.05 10.19
N HIS A 44 -19.61 -13.12 10.62
CA HIS A 44 -20.05 -11.98 9.81
C HIS A 44 -19.17 -10.74 10.03
N LEU A 45 -18.41 -10.34 8.99
CA LEU A 45 -17.91 -8.97 8.82
C LEU A 45 -18.80 -8.27 7.78
N GLU A 46 -19.17 -7.01 8.03
CA GLU A 46 -20.15 -6.26 7.21
C GLU A 46 -19.70 -5.98 5.75
N GLU A 47 -18.45 -6.29 5.35
CA GLU A 47 -17.94 -6.03 4.00
C GLU A 47 -17.53 -7.29 3.21
N GLU A 48 -17.27 -8.44 3.86
CA GLU A 48 -16.86 -9.69 3.21
C GLU A 48 -17.08 -10.88 4.17
N THR A 49 -17.75 -11.95 3.72
CA THR A 49 -17.98 -13.12 4.60
C THR A 49 -16.69 -13.91 4.82
N TYR A 50 -16.60 -14.71 5.89
CA TYR A 50 -15.43 -15.58 6.09
C TYR A 50 -15.19 -16.51 4.90
N LYS A 51 -16.28 -17.01 4.29
CA LYS A 51 -16.24 -17.81 3.07
C LYS A 51 -15.65 -17.04 1.88
N ASP A 52 -16.10 -15.81 1.62
CA ASP A 52 -15.57 -14.99 0.54
C ASP A 52 -14.05 -14.73 0.71
N ARG A 53 -13.61 -14.54 1.97
CA ARG A 53 -12.19 -14.42 2.29
C ARG A 53 -11.42 -15.70 1.97
N ILE A 54 -11.91 -16.87 2.38
CA ILE A 54 -11.29 -18.15 2.04
C ILE A 54 -11.20 -18.27 0.52
N ASP A 55 -12.30 -18.07 -0.21
CA ASP A 55 -12.38 -18.19 -1.67
C ASP A 55 -11.42 -17.21 -2.39
N SER A 56 -11.23 -16.01 -1.83
CA SER A 56 -10.29 -15.01 -2.33
C SER A 56 -8.83 -15.48 -2.18
N TYR A 57 -8.45 -16.00 -1.00
CA TYR A 57 -7.11 -16.52 -0.78
C TYR A 57 -6.84 -17.81 -1.55
N GLN A 58 -7.81 -18.71 -1.67
CA GLN A 58 -7.70 -19.92 -2.48
C GLN A 58 -7.43 -19.58 -3.95
N ARG A 59 -8.17 -18.60 -4.52
CA ARG A 59 -7.90 -18.11 -5.89
C ARG A 59 -6.52 -17.46 -6.03
N LYS A 60 -6.09 -16.74 -5.00
CA LYS A 60 -4.81 -16.01 -5.01
C LYS A 60 -3.59 -16.94 -4.94
N THR A 61 -3.64 -17.96 -4.08
CA THR A 61 -2.49 -18.85 -3.83
C THR A 61 -2.58 -20.17 -4.57
N GLY A 62 -3.76 -20.56 -5.06
CA GLY A 62 -4.01 -21.89 -5.62
C GLY A 62 -4.05 -23.00 -4.57
N LEU A 63 -4.07 -22.68 -3.27
CA LEU A 63 -4.08 -23.64 -2.17
C LEU A 63 -5.49 -23.77 -1.59
N THR A 64 -5.84 -24.95 -1.08
CA THR A 64 -7.12 -25.13 -0.36
C THR A 64 -7.10 -24.56 1.06
N GLU A 65 -5.93 -24.52 1.71
CA GLU A 65 -5.73 -23.96 3.04
C GLU A 65 -4.24 -23.60 3.29
N ALA A 66 -3.93 -23.01 4.45
CA ALA A 66 -2.59 -22.56 4.86
C ALA A 66 -1.52 -23.64 5.10
N VAL A 67 -1.77 -24.90 4.77
CA VAL A 67 -0.77 -25.97 4.88
C VAL A 67 -0.96 -26.99 3.77
N GLN A 68 0.16 -27.41 3.16
CA GLN A 68 0.23 -28.58 2.30
C GLN A 68 0.86 -29.73 3.09
N THR A 69 0.25 -30.91 3.04
CA THR A 69 0.71 -32.11 3.75
C THR A 69 0.81 -33.27 2.77
N GLY A 70 1.80 -34.13 2.96
CA GLY A 70 1.99 -35.28 2.09
C GLY A 70 3.20 -36.12 2.48
N THR A 71 3.51 -37.08 1.61
CA THR A 71 4.72 -37.90 1.72
C THR A 71 5.63 -37.69 0.53
N GLY A 72 6.90 -38.01 0.70
CA GLY A 72 7.89 -37.94 -0.38
C GLY A 72 9.20 -38.54 0.06
N GLN A 73 10.20 -38.49 -0.82
CA GLN A 73 11.57 -38.87 -0.47
C GLN A 73 12.43 -37.62 -0.33
N LEU A 74 13.31 -37.61 0.67
CA LEU A 74 14.35 -36.60 0.86
C LEU A 74 15.70 -37.30 0.78
N ASN A 75 16.43 -37.11 -0.33
CA ASN A 75 17.66 -37.86 -0.61
C ASN A 75 17.48 -39.38 -0.48
N GLY A 76 16.37 -39.91 -1.02
CA GLY A 76 16.01 -41.33 -0.97
C GLY A 76 15.42 -41.82 0.36
N ILE A 77 15.29 -40.96 1.38
CA ILE A 77 14.69 -41.32 2.67
C ILE A 77 13.19 -40.99 2.62
N PRO A 78 12.29 -41.97 2.80
CA PRO A 78 10.86 -41.70 2.82
C PRO A 78 10.49 -40.90 4.07
N ILE A 79 9.76 -39.80 3.90
CA ILE A 79 9.35 -38.89 4.97
C ILE A 79 7.88 -38.49 4.82
N ALA A 80 7.28 -38.15 5.96
CA ALA A 80 6.05 -37.38 6.02
C ALA A 80 6.42 -35.90 6.21
N ILE A 81 5.81 -35.00 5.45
CA ILE A 81 6.15 -33.58 5.50
C ILE A 81 4.91 -32.69 5.41
N GLY A 82 4.87 -31.66 6.24
CA GLY A 82 3.87 -30.61 6.22
C GLY A 82 4.53 -29.25 6.07
N ILE A 83 4.09 -28.44 5.10
CA ILE A 83 4.67 -27.13 4.82
C ILE A 83 3.55 -26.09 4.89
N MET A 84 3.66 -25.20 5.87
CA MET A 84 2.74 -24.08 6.03
C MET A 84 3.03 -22.97 5.01
N ASP A 85 1.99 -22.25 4.60
CA ASP A 85 2.08 -21.12 3.68
C ASP A 85 1.55 -19.83 4.29
N PHE A 86 2.44 -18.89 4.57
CA PHE A 86 2.06 -17.60 5.15
C PHE A 86 1.23 -16.73 4.19
N GLN A 87 1.30 -16.97 2.88
CA GLN A 87 0.52 -16.21 1.90
C GLN A 87 -0.98 -16.49 2.04
N PHE A 88 -1.36 -17.68 2.50
CA PHE A 88 -2.74 -18.04 2.76
C PHE A 88 -3.19 -17.50 4.12
N MET A 89 -3.82 -16.33 4.10
CA MET A 89 -4.37 -15.66 5.28
C MET A 89 -3.38 -15.62 6.48
N GLY A 90 -2.11 -15.29 6.22
CA GLY A 90 -1.08 -15.18 7.25
C GLY A 90 -0.64 -16.51 7.86
N GLY A 91 -0.89 -17.64 7.18
CA GLY A 91 -0.53 -18.96 7.67
C GLY A 91 -1.22 -19.35 8.99
N SER A 92 -2.31 -18.67 9.36
CA SER A 92 -2.90 -18.91 10.68
C SER A 92 -3.57 -20.27 10.76
N MET A 93 -3.45 -20.94 11.90
CA MET A 93 -3.90 -22.31 12.06
C MET A 93 -5.42 -22.35 12.28
N GLY A 94 -6.19 -22.74 11.27
CA GLY A 94 -7.61 -23.09 11.39
C GLY A 94 -7.84 -24.56 11.73
N SER A 95 -9.10 -24.98 11.78
CA SER A 95 -9.52 -26.36 12.04
C SER A 95 -8.98 -27.32 10.98
N VAL A 96 -8.99 -26.92 9.71
CA VAL A 96 -8.46 -27.72 8.60
C VAL A 96 -6.94 -27.84 8.65
N VAL A 97 -6.22 -26.76 8.99
CA VAL A 97 -4.77 -26.83 9.22
C VAL A 97 -4.47 -27.84 10.33
N GLY A 98 -5.22 -27.76 11.43
CA GLY A 98 -5.14 -28.69 12.55
C GLY A 98 -5.39 -30.14 12.16
N GLU A 99 -6.45 -30.38 11.40
CA GLU A 99 -6.84 -31.70 10.90
C GLU A 99 -5.77 -32.29 9.96
N LYS A 100 -5.33 -31.54 8.94
CA LYS A 100 -4.32 -32.00 7.97
C LYS A 100 -3.01 -32.40 8.67
N ILE A 101 -2.52 -31.58 9.58
CA ILE A 101 -1.29 -31.88 10.34
C ILE A 101 -1.50 -33.12 11.23
N THR A 102 -2.65 -33.23 11.90
CA THR A 102 -2.94 -34.39 12.75
C THR A 102 -2.96 -35.69 11.94
N ARG A 103 -3.67 -35.70 10.79
CA ARG A 103 -3.73 -36.87 9.90
C ARG A 103 -2.37 -37.25 9.34
N LEU A 104 -1.54 -36.25 9.01
CA LEU A 104 -0.16 -36.47 8.58
C LEU A 104 0.66 -37.17 9.69
N ILE A 105 0.55 -36.71 10.94
CA ILE A 105 1.25 -37.31 12.08
C ILE A 105 0.75 -38.75 12.31
N GLU A 106 -0.55 -38.98 12.29
CA GLU A 106 -1.13 -40.32 12.45
C GLU A 106 -0.70 -41.27 11.33
N TYR A 107 -0.65 -40.78 10.09
CA TYR A 107 -0.13 -41.53 8.96
C TYR A 107 1.36 -41.86 9.14
N ALA A 108 2.17 -40.87 9.52
CA ALA A 108 3.60 -41.05 9.80
C ALA A 108 3.82 -42.06 10.93
N THR A 109 2.99 -42.02 11.98
CA THR A 109 2.97 -43.01 13.07
C THR A 109 2.72 -44.42 12.54
N ASN A 110 1.72 -44.60 11.68
CA ASN A 110 1.34 -45.91 11.17
C ASN A 110 2.35 -46.49 10.17
N GLN A 111 3.01 -45.62 9.41
CA GLN A 111 4.02 -46.00 8.42
C GLN A 111 5.46 -45.95 8.95
N PHE A 112 5.64 -45.57 10.23
CA PHE A 112 6.96 -45.39 10.86
C PHE A 112 7.88 -44.43 10.10
N LEU A 113 7.31 -43.36 9.53
CA LEU A 113 8.04 -42.37 8.75
C LEU A 113 8.55 -41.24 9.65
N PRO A 114 9.78 -40.71 9.42
CA PRO A 114 10.19 -39.43 9.99
C PRO A 114 9.25 -38.31 9.55
N LEU A 115 9.03 -37.35 10.45
CA LEU A 115 8.12 -36.22 10.25
C LEU A 115 8.91 -34.92 10.17
N ILE A 116 8.58 -34.09 9.18
CA ILE A 116 9.11 -32.73 9.07
C ILE A 116 7.95 -31.74 8.98
N LEU A 117 7.90 -30.73 9.85
CA LEU A 117 6.94 -29.64 9.75
C LEU A 117 7.66 -28.30 9.55
N VAL A 118 7.41 -27.66 8.40
CA VAL A 118 7.88 -26.31 8.11
C VAL A 118 6.79 -25.31 8.51
N CYS A 119 7.09 -24.53 9.55
CA CYS A 119 6.15 -23.64 10.22
C CYS A 119 6.28 -22.20 9.68
N ALA A 120 5.13 -21.61 9.33
CA ALA A 120 5.00 -20.23 8.90
C ALA A 120 3.61 -19.73 9.31
N SER A 121 3.50 -18.91 10.36
CA SER A 121 2.21 -18.54 10.93
C SER A 121 2.18 -17.22 11.70
N GLY A 122 1.07 -16.51 11.55
CA GLY A 122 0.66 -15.37 12.38
C GLY A 122 -0.06 -15.76 13.68
N GLY A 123 -0.35 -17.05 13.90
CA GLY A 123 -1.01 -17.57 15.10
C GLY A 123 -2.28 -18.39 14.81
N ALA A 124 -3.24 -18.36 15.73
CA ALA A 124 -4.53 -19.04 15.60
C ALA A 124 -5.47 -18.26 14.66
N ARG A 125 -6.30 -18.97 13.89
CA ARG A 125 -7.35 -18.43 13.01
C ARG A 125 -8.50 -17.87 13.84
N MET A 126 -8.46 -16.56 14.11
CA MET A 126 -9.47 -15.87 14.93
C MET A 126 -10.90 -16.05 14.42
N GLN A 127 -11.09 -16.18 13.10
CA GLN A 127 -12.39 -16.35 12.45
C GLN A 127 -13.08 -17.68 12.82
N GLU A 128 -12.36 -18.63 13.40
CA GLU A 128 -12.92 -19.91 13.86
C GLU A 128 -12.97 -20.00 15.39
N GLY A 129 -12.56 -18.94 16.10
CA GLY A 129 -12.63 -18.84 17.56
C GLY A 129 -11.89 -19.97 18.28
N SER A 130 -12.58 -20.60 19.23
CA SER A 130 -12.01 -21.66 20.07
C SER A 130 -11.66 -22.94 19.31
N LEU A 131 -12.31 -23.22 18.18
CA LEU A 131 -12.04 -24.42 17.36
C LEU A 131 -10.62 -24.40 16.82
N SER A 132 -10.14 -23.22 16.41
CA SER A 132 -8.77 -22.99 15.99
C SER A 132 -7.78 -23.20 17.15
N LEU A 133 -8.11 -22.73 18.36
CA LEU A 133 -7.25 -22.90 19.54
C LEU A 133 -7.12 -24.37 19.96
N MET A 134 -8.21 -25.13 19.89
CA MET A 134 -8.23 -26.57 20.22
C MET A 134 -7.29 -27.40 19.35
N GLN A 135 -6.99 -26.95 18.12
CA GLN A 135 -6.05 -27.66 17.24
C GLN A 135 -4.64 -27.75 17.84
N MET A 136 -4.24 -26.81 18.70
CA MET A 136 -2.96 -26.89 19.41
C MET A 136 -2.90 -28.17 20.25
N ALA A 137 -3.94 -28.43 21.04
CA ALA A 137 -4.02 -29.58 21.92
C ALA A 137 -4.09 -30.87 21.10
N LYS A 138 -4.89 -30.86 20.02
CA LYS A 138 -5.04 -32.00 19.11
C LYS A 138 -3.70 -32.42 18.50
N ILE A 139 -2.99 -31.49 17.86
CA ILE A 139 -1.69 -31.78 17.24
C ILE A 139 -0.67 -32.21 18.30
N SER A 140 -0.63 -31.52 19.45
CA SER A 140 0.31 -31.86 20.53
C SER A 140 0.06 -33.27 21.07
N SER A 141 -1.20 -33.69 21.16
CA SER A 141 -1.56 -35.06 21.57
C SER A 141 -1.12 -36.10 20.55
N ALA A 142 -1.28 -35.83 19.25
CA ALA A 142 -0.82 -36.73 18.19
C ALA A 142 0.72 -36.82 18.17
N LEU A 143 1.41 -35.70 18.34
CA LEU A 143 2.87 -35.66 18.46
C LEU A 143 3.36 -36.40 19.71
N TYR A 144 2.65 -36.30 20.83
CA TYR A 144 2.99 -37.04 22.04
C TYR A 144 2.98 -38.55 21.80
N ASP A 145 1.96 -39.09 21.12
CA ASP A 145 1.92 -40.52 20.75
C ASP A 145 3.05 -40.88 19.77
N TYR A 146 3.26 -40.07 18.73
CA TYR A 146 4.31 -40.24 17.73
C TYR A 146 5.73 -40.26 18.34
N GLN A 147 6.07 -39.31 19.21
CA GLN A 147 7.40 -39.19 19.81
C GLN A 147 7.56 -40.10 21.04
N SER A 148 6.59 -40.13 21.96
CA SER A 148 6.77 -40.80 23.26
C SER A 148 6.45 -42.29 23.19
N ASN A 149 5.32 -42.66 22.55
CA ASN A 149 4.88 -44.06 22.51
C ASN A 149 5.54 -44.81 21.36
N LYS A 150 5.71 -44.16 20.20
CA LYS A 150 6.27 -44.79 18.98
C LYS A 150 7.76 -44.52 18.79
N LYS A 151 8.32 -43.53 19.49
CA LYS A 151 9.75 -43.15 19.42
C LYS A 151 10.21 -42.79 18.01
N LEU A 152 9.33 -42.14 17.24
CA LEU A 152 9.62 -41.67 15.89
C LEU A 152 10.17 -40.25 15.92
N PHE A 153 10.91 -39.90 14.86
CA PHE A 153 11.71 -38.68 14.80
C PHE A 153 10.94 -37.52 14.15
N TYR A 154 10.86 -36.39 14.83
CA TYR A 154 10.18 -35.18 14.37
C TYR A 154 11.13 -33.98 14.30
N VAL A 155 11.21 -33.34 13.12
CA VAL A 155 11.93 -32.09 12.90
C VAL A 155 10.96 -30.94 12.66
N SER A 156 11.10 -29.88 13.44
CA SER A 156 10.39 -28.62 13.20
C SER A 156 11.32 -27.59 12.56
N ILE A 157 10.89 -26.99 11.45
CA ILE A 157 11.61 -25.93 10.75
C ILE A 157 10.81 -24.64 10.88
N LEU A 158 11.38 -23.64 11.53
CA LEU A 158 10.74 -22.37 11.82
C LEU A 158 11.15 -21.32 10.79
N THR A 159 10.17 -20.76 10.10
CA THR A 159 10.37 -19.75 9.06
C THR A 159 9.77 -18.40 9.49
N SER A 160 10.05 -17.34 8.72
CA SER A 160 9.62 -15.99 9.07
C SER A 160 8.25 -15.62 8.47
N PRO A 161 7.23 -15.28 9.28
CA PRO A 161 7.17 -15.36 10.74
C PRO A 161 6.61 -16.71 11.25
N THR A 162 7.01 -17.13 12.45
CA THR A 162 6.35 -18.22 13.20
C THR A 162 5.94 -17.70 14.57
N THR A 163 4.63 -17.49 14.75
CA THR A 163 4.08 -16.86 15.95
C THR A 163 2.83 -17.55 16.51
N GLY A 164 2.46 -17.19 17.74
CA GLY A 164 1.17 -17.55 18.32
C GLY A 164 1.04 -19.05 18.63
N GLY A 165 -0.15 -19.59 18.34
CA GLY A 165 -0.49 -20.98 18.64
C GLY A 165 0.43 -22.02 17.99
N VAL A 166 1.02 -21.71 16.82
CA VAL A 166 1.97 -22.61 16.15
C VAL A 166 3.28 -22.71 16.95
N THR A 167 3.86 -21.57 17.32
CA THR A 167 5.07 -21.53 18.16
C THR A 167 4.82 -22.11 19.55
N ALA A 168 3.61 -21.95 20.09
CA ALA A 168 3.21 -22.51 21.38
C ALA A 168 2.80 -24.00 21.33
N SER A 169 2.84 -24.64 20.16
CA SER A 169 2.51 -26.06 19.99
C SER A 169 3.55 -26.74 19.09
N PHE A 170 3.14 -27.34 17.97
CA PHE A 170 3.97 -28.20 17.14
C PHE A 170 5.27 -27.54 16.65
N GLY A 171 5.33 -26.22 16.50
CA GLY A 171 6.57 -25.52 16.14
C GLY A 171 7.71 -25.71 17.15
N MET A 172 7.41 -25.90 18.44
CA MET A 172 8.41 -26.07 19.51
C MET A 172 8.46 -27.47 20.12
N LEU A 173 7.72 -28.42 19.54
CA LEU A 173 7.67 -29.81 20.02
C LEU A 173 8.57 -30.77 19.22
N GLY A 174 9.35 -30.24 18.26
CA GLY A 174 10.32 -31.04 17.50
C GLY A 174 11.42 -31.65 18.38
N ASP A 175 11.85 -32.87 18.06
CA ASP A 175 13.08 -33.44 18.62
C ASP A 175 14.30 -32.59 18.19
N ILE A 176 14.23 -32.08 16.96
CA ILE A 176 15.13 -31.04 16.46
C ILE A 176 14.30 -29.86 15.98
N ILE A 177 14.67 -28.67 16.44
CA ILE A 177 14.07 -27.40 16.03
C ILE A 177 15.13 -26.59 15.30
N ILE A 178 14.88 -26.29 14.03
CA ILE A 178 15.76 -25.50 13.16
C ILE A 178 15.04 -24.20 12.84
N ALA A 179 15.71 -23.05 12.98
CA ALA A 179 15.16 -21.77 12.55
C ALA A 179 15.93 -21.24 11.34
N GLU A 180 15.21 -20.73 10.34
CA GLU A 180 15.85 -20.02 9.23
C GLU A 180 16.59 -18.77 9.74
N PRO A 181 17.74 -18.41 9.15
CA PRO A 181 18.48 -17.22 9.55
C PRO A 181 17.60 -15.96 9.52
N ASN A 182 17.64 -15.18 10.60
CA ASN A 182 16.84 -13.95 10.78
C ASN A 182 15.31 -14.16 10.79
N ALA A 183 14.82 -15.38 10.97
CA ALA A 183 13.39 -15.64 11.08
C ALA A 183 12.78 -14.98 12.31
N TYR A 184 11.60 -14.36 12.15
CA TYR A 184 10.86 -13.77 13.26
C TYR A 184 10.04 -14.84 13.99
N ILE A 185 10.56 -15.29 15.14
CA ILE A 185 9.94 -16.29 16.00
C ILE A 185 9.48 -15.62 17.30
N ALA A 186 8.18 -15.67 17.61
CA ALA A 186 7.67 -15.03 18.83
C ALA A 186 6.41 -15.71 19.37
N PHE A 187 6.21 -15.71 20.68
CA PHE A 187 4.97 -16.25 21.27
C PHE A 187 3.73 -15.45 20.87
N ALA A 188 3.83 -14.12 20.77
CA ALA A 188 2.77 -13.25 20.28
C ALA A 188 3.19 -12.58 18.96
N GLY A 189 2.25 -12.44 18.03
CA GLY A 189 2.46 -11.65 16.82
C GLY A 189 2.88 -10.21 17.13
N SER A 190 3.51 -9.53 16.17
CA SER A 190 4.04 -8.15 16.32
C SER A 190 2.96 -7.09 16.57
N GLY A 191 1.68 -7.45 16.51
CA GLY A 191 0.55 -6.57 16.73
C GLY A 191 -0.66 -6.90 15.84
N TYR A 192 -1.76 -6.18 16.05
CA TYR A 192 -2.91 -6.14 15.14
C TYR A 192 -3.49 -4.73 15.09
N ASP A 193 -4.12 -4.39 13.97
CA ASP A 193 -5.01 -3.23 13.85
C ASP A 193 -6.42 -3.76 13.69
N ARG A 194 -7.31 -3.40 14.61
CA ARG A 194 -8.74 -3.71 14.51
C ARG A 194 -9.48 -2.40 14.34
N PHE A 195 -10.25 -2.31 13.26
CA PHE A 195 -11.17 -1.21 13.01
C PHE A 195 -12.60 -1.74 13.16
N ASP A 196 -13.34 -1.23 14.14
CA ASP A 196 -14.71 -1.62 14.41
C ASP A 196 -15.66 -0.47 14.08
N ARG A 197 -16.32 -0.54 12.91
CA ARG A 197 -17.25 0.50 12.44
C ARG A 197 -18.50 0.62 13.29
N LYS A 198 -18.97 -0.48 13.87
CA LYS A 198 -20.23 -0.52 14.62
C LYS A 198 -20.08 0.20 15.96
N GLU A 199 -19.00 -0.09 16.66
CA GLU A 199 -18.66 0.59 17.91
C GLU A 199 -17.97 1.95 17.65
N GLY A 200 -17.51 2.20 16.42
CA GLY A 200 -16.78 3.39 16.05
C GLY A 200 -15.42 3.47 16.74
N ILE A 201 -14.77 2.33 17.00
CA ILE A 201 -13.53 2.20 17.78
C ILE A 201 -12.43 1.61 16.90
N VAL A 202 -11.22 2.12 17.07
CA VAL A 202 -10.00 1.49 16.58
C VAL A 202 -9.15 1.02 17.74
N CYS A 203 -8.70 -0.22 17.65
CA CYS A 203 -7.74 -0.81 18.58
C CYS A 203 -6.46 -1.16 17.83
N ILE A 204 -5.37 -0.49 18.18
CA ILE A 204 -4.02 -0.80 17.70
C ILE A 204 -3.25 -1.48 18.82
N PHE A 205 -2.83 -2.70 18.56
CA PHE A 205 -1.88 -3.42 19.39
C PHE A 205 -0.55 -3.56 18.65
N ARG A 206 0.57 -3.26 19.32
CA ARG A 206 1.92 -3.52 18.83
C ARG A 206 2.80 -4.04 19.95
N TRP A 207 3.67 -4.99 19.62
CA TRP A 207 4.79 -5.42 20.44
C TRP A 207 6.09 -5.01 19.76
N GLY A 208 6.98 -4.34 20.49
CA GLY A 208 8.31 -3.99 19.99
C GLY A 208 8.39 -2.73 19.12
N PHE A 209 7.31 -1.95 19.01
CA PHE A 209 7.29 -0.76 18.16
C PHE A 209 6.57 0.44 18.80
N PRO A 210 7.14 1.68 18.79
CA PRO A 210 8.53 1.97 18.45
C PRO A 210 9.42 1.65 19.67
N GLY A 211 10.21 0.56 19.57
CA GLY A 211 11.22 0.17 20.57
C GLY A 211 11.14 -1.29 21.02
N LYS A 212 12.30 -1.98 21.15
CA LYS A 212 12.39 -3.37 21.64
C LYS A 212 11.73 -3.47 23.03
N ASN A 213 10.86 -4.47 23.23
CA ASN A 213 10.11 -4.73 24.47
C ASN A 213 9.03 -3.70 24.87
N ARG A 214 8.60 -2.82 23.96
CA ARG A 214 7.49 -1.89 24.23
C ARG A 214 6.15 -2.49 23.81
N ARG A 215 5.19 -2.55 24.73
CA ARG A 215 3.78 -2.85 24.43
C ARG A 215 3.04 -1.54 24.14
N ILE A 216 2.44 -1.45 22.96
CA ILE A 216 1.48 -0.39 22.62
C ILE A 216 0.10 -1.02 22.51
N LEU A 217 -0.83 -0.49 23.30
CA LEU A 217 -2.25 -0.73 23.15
C LEU A 217 -2.90 0.65 23.10
N LEU A 218 -3.42 1.01 21.94
CA LEU A 218 -4.10 2.28 21.71
C LEU A 218 -5.53 1.98 21.31
N GLN A 219 -6.46 2.60 22.02
CA GLN A 219 -7.87 2.56 21.73
C GLN A 219 -8.35 4.00 21.58
N PHE A 220 -8.95 4.31 20.44
CA PHE A 220 -9.46 5.64 20.12
C PHE A 220 -10.68 5.51 19.22
N LEU A 221 -11.47 6.58 19.11
CA LEU A 221 -12.66 6.57 18.27
C LEU A 221 -12.26 6.78 16.80
N MET A 222 -12.94 6.08 15.90
CA MET A 222 -12.73 6.23 14.46
C MET A 222 -12.93 7.68 13.98
N LYS A 223 -13.85 8.41 14.62
CA LYS A 223 -14.10 9.83 14.32
C LYS A 223 -12.92 10.76 14.63
N ASP A 224 -11.98 10.30 15.46
CA ASP A 224 -10.80 11.07 15.83
C ASP A 224 -9.67 10.89 14.81
N ILE A 225 -9.80 9.97 13.86
CA ILE A 225 -8.85 9.80 12.77
C ILE A 225 -9.03 10.94 11.77
N GLN A 226 -7.94 11.63 11.47
CA GLN A 226 -7.94 12.84 10.65
C GLN A 226 -7.50 12.55 9.22
N SER A 227 -6.46 11.72 9.04
CA SER A 227 -5.89 11.40 7.74
C SER A 227 -5.02 10.14 7.77
N ILE A 228 -4.79 9.57 6.60
CA ILE A 228 -3.75 8.57 6.36
C ILE A 228 -2.61 9.24 5.60
N ARG A 229 -1.37 9.12 6.10
CA ARG A 229 -0.19 9.78 5.56
C ARG A 229 0.84 8.73 5.11
N ILE A 230 1.49 8.97 3.98
CA ILE A 230 2.67 8.18 3.57
C ILE A 230 3.89 9.06 3.75
N GLU A 231 4.84 8.63 4.57
CA GLU A 231 6.15 9.29 4.72
C GLU A 231 7.24 8.43 4.08
N VAL A 232 8.21 9.07 3.43
CA VAL A 232 9.44 8.41 2.98
C VAL A 232 10.49 8.65 4.06
N LYS A 233 10.92 7.60 4.75
CA LYS A 233 12.07 7.70 5.65
C LYS A 233 13.37 7.59 4.85
N GLU A 234 14.18 8.64 4.93
CA GLU A 234 15.50 8.69 4.31
C GLU A 234 16.51 7.82 5.07
N GLY A 235 17.35 7.12 4.32
CA GLY A 235 18.36 6.16 4.76
C GLY A 235 19.02 5.50 3.54
N ILE A 236 19.95 4.55 3.74
CA ILE A 236 20.63 3.84 2.63
C ILE A 236 19.62 3.18 1.67
N TYR A 237 18.43 2.82 2.18
CA TYR A 237 17.27 2.45 1.40
C TYR A 237 16.08 3.32 1.81
N ALA A 238 15.53 4.10 0.87
CA ALA A 238 14.32 4.90 1.11
C ALA A 238 13.13 3.96 1.37
N ARG A 239 12.57 3.99 2.58
CA ARG A 239 11.42 3.17 2.95
C ARG A 239 10.19 4.04 3.14
N ARG A 240 9.12 3.72 2.42
CA ARG A 240 7.81 4.34 2.65
C ARG A 240 7.15 3.71 3.86
N VAL A 241 6.58 4.54 4.73
CA VAL A 241 5.88 4.14 5.94
C VAL A 241 4.52 4.82 5.93
N LEU A 242 3.48 4.01 6.11
CA LEU A 242 2.11 4.46 6.28
C LEU A 242 1.92 4.93 7.72
N TYR A 243 1.31 6.08 7.90
CA TYR A 243 0.95 6.70 9.17
C TYR A 243 -0.54 7.01 9.21
N MET A 244 -1.10 7.01 10.40
CA MET A 244 -2.45 7.46 10.68
C MET A 244 -2.39 8.61 11.66
N GLU A 245 -2.99 9.73 11.31
CA GLU A 245 -3.05 10.92 12.16
C GLU A 245 -4.34 10.90 12.97
N ILE A 246 -4.20 11.06 14.28
CA ILE A 246 -5.31 10.97 15.24
C ILE A 246 -5.33 12.24 16.08
N ARG A 247 -6.50 12.86 16.12
CA ARG A 247 -6.77 14.05 16.92
C ARG A 247 -6.44 13.77 18.38
N GLY A 248 -5.52 14.56 18.95
CA GLY A 248 -5.11 14.45 20.35
C GLY A 248 -4.10 13.35 20.68
N HIS A 249 -3.80 12.44 19.74
CA HIS A 249 -2.85 11.33 19.93
C HIS A 249 -1.63 11.37 18.99
N GLY A 250 -1.64 12.26 17.99
CA GLY A 250 -0.53 12.41 17.03
C GLY A 250 -0.56 11.32 15.95
N THR A 251 0.60 11.06 15.34
CA THR A 251 0.75 10.11 14.23
C THR A 251 1.17 8.72 14.71
N ILE A 252 0.43 7.69 14.31
CA ILE A 252 0.77 6.28 14.55
C ILE A 252 1.19 5.62 13.23
N PRO A 253 2.38 5.01 13.13
CA PRO A 253 2.75 4.24 11.96
C PRO A 253 1.99 2.92 11.91
N LEU A 254 1.47 2.63 10.73
CA LEU A 254 0.69 1.45 10.40
C LEU A 254 1.53 0.37 9.70
N THR A 255 2.55 0.76 8.93
CA THR A 255 3.47 -0.20 8.29
C THR A 255 4.37 -0.84 9.33
N ARG A 256 4.38 -2.17 9.37
CA ARG A 256 5.24 -2.92 10.32
C ARG A 256 6.69 -2.92 9.85
N THR A 257 7.65 -3.05 10.78
CA THR A 257 9.09 -3.05 10.44
C THR A 257 9.52 -4.24 9.58
N ASP A 258 8.77 -5.34 9.59
CA ASP A 258 8.93 -6.54 8.77
C ASP A 258 8.11 -6.51 7.46
N GLU A 259 7.21 -5.52 7.28
CA GLU A 259 6.47 -5.33 6.03
C GLU A 259 7.33 -4.62 4.98
N ASN A 260 7.97 -5.39 4.10
CA ASN A 260 8.62 -4.88 2.88
C ASN A 260 7.60 -4.76 1.75
N LEU A 261 6.78 -3.72 1.80
CA LEU A 261 5.82 -3.40 0.75
C LEU A 261 6.52 -2.56 -0.34
N THR A 262 6.24 -2.88 -1.60
CA THR A 262 6.62 -2.04 -2.74
C THR A 262 5.93 -0.67 -2.66
N PRO A 263 6.45 0.38 -3.33
CA PRO A 263 5.81 1.68 -3.37
C PRO A 263 4.33 1.63 -3.78
N ARG A 264 4.00 0.77 -4.76
CA ARG A 264 2.65 0.58 -5.26
C ARG A 264 1.74 -0.10 -4.25
N GLU A 265 2.22 -1.12 -3.54
CA GLU A 265 1.45 -1.79 -2.49
C GLU A 265 1.17 -0.87 -1.30
N ILE A 266 2.10 0.02 -0.95
CA ILE A 266 1.89 1.03 0.10
C ILE A 266 0.85 2.05 -0.32
N GLU A 267 0.93 2.55 -1.55
CA GLU A 267 -0.06 3.48 -2.10
C GLU A 267 -1.45 2.84 -2.14
N GLN A 268 -1.55 1.59 -2.57
CA GLN A 268 -2.80 0.85 -2.62
C GLN A 268 -3.38 0.62 -1.22
N LYS A 269 -2.55 0.16 -0.27
CA LYS A 269 -2.96 -0.03 1.14
C LYS A 269 -3.40 1.29 1.79
N ALA A 270 -2.75 2.40 1.46
CA ALA A 270 -3.15 3.74 1.90
C ALA A 270 -4.53 4.13 1.35
N ALA A 271 -4.76 3.89 0.06
CA ALA A 271 -6.02 4.21 -0.61
C ALA A 271 -7.18 3.38 -0.08
N GLU A 272 -7.00 2.08 0.07
CA GLU A 272 -7.98 1.18 0.65
C GLU A 272 -8.35 1.60 2.08
N LEU A 273 -7.35 1.91 2.91
CA LEU A 273 -7.59 2.31 4.29
C LEU A 273 -8.25 3.69 4.40
N ALA A 274 -7.81 4.67 3.61
CA ALA A 274 -8.40 6.00 3.62
C ALA A 274 -9.85 6.00 3.12
N TYR A 275 -10.13 5.21 2.07
CA TYR A 275 -11.49 4.97 1.59
C TYR A 275 -12.35 4.33 2.68
N PHE A 276 -11.84 3.29 3.33
CA PHE A 276 -12.52 2.59 4.42
C PHE A 276 -12.83 3.53 5.61
N LEU A 277 -11.90 4.39 5.98
CA LEU A 277 -12.05 5.32 7.11
C LEU A 277 -12.77 6.62 6.75
N ARG A 278 -13.02 6.89 5.47
CA ARG A 278 -13.55 8.16 4.94
C ARG A 278 -12.74 9.39 5.38
N VAL A 279 -11.43 9.21 5.46
CA VAL A 279 -10.47 10.27 5.77
C VAL A 279 -9.61 10.54 4.55
N PRO A 280 -9.13 11.77 4.33
CA PRO A 280 -8.23 12.04 3.23
C PRO A 280 -6.94 11.23 3.36
N ILE A 281 -6.39 10.78 2.23
CA ILE A 281 -4.96 10.49 2.17
C ILE A 281 -4.27 11.84 2.16
N GLU A 282 -3.55 12.15 3.22
CA GLU A 282 -2.50 13.14 3.16
C GLU A 282 -1.35 12.55 2.34
N GLN A 283 -1.49 12.63 1.02
CA GLN A 283 -0.34 12.74 0.11
C GLN A 283 0.30 14.12 0.30
N GLY A 284 0.53 14.51 1.55
CA GLY A 284 1.34 15.65 1.88
C GLY A 284 2.78 15.20 1.73
N TYR A 285 3.25 15.10 0.48
CA TYR A 285 4.66 14.92 0.19
C TYR A 285 5.45 15.84 1.12
N GLU A 286 6.38 15.31 1.90
CA GLU A 286 7.12 16.16 2.84
C GLU A 286 7.89 17.25 2.07
N ASN A 287 8.39 16.86 0.90
CA ASN A 287 8.98 17.74 -0.09
C ASN A 287 8.18 17.65 -1.40
N PRO A 288 7.69 18.78 -1.96
CA PRO A 288 6.97 18.77 -3.23
C PRO A 288 7.84 18.48 -4.45
N ARG A 289 9.17 18.38 -4.28
CA ARG A 289 10.12 17.94 -5.30
C ARG A 289 10.76 16.61 -4.90
N GLU A 290 10.54 15.61 -5.72
CA GLU A 290 11.15 14.28 -5.57
C GLU A 290 12.67 14.35 -5.83
N ALA A 291 13.41 13.33 -5.39
CA ALA A 291 14.86 13.23 -5.64
C ALA A 291 15.21 13.24 -7.15
N THR A 292 14.29 12.77 -7.99
CA THR A 292 14.37 12.81 -9.46
C THR A 292 14.27 14.23 -10.04
N GLY A 293 13.90 15.22 -9.22
CA GLY A 293 13.59 16.58 -9.65
C GLY A 293 12.15 16.76 -10.13
N ARG A 294 11.34 15.69 -10.19
CA ARG A 294 9.93 15.76 -10.54
C ARG A 294 9.12 16.43 -9.42
N ILE A 295 8.17 17.29 -9.79
CA ILE A 295 7.24 17.92 -8.86
C ILE A 295 5.99 17.05 -8.71
N VAL A 296 5.57 16.85 -7.47
CA VAL A 296 4.53 15.87 -7.07
C VAL A 296 3.14 16.16 -7.65
N CYS A 297 2.89 17.40 -8.11
CA CYS A 297 1.69 17.74 -8.87
C CYS A 297 1.51 16.85 -10.11
N ALA A 298 2.59 16.36 -10.69
CA ALA A 298 2.59 15.48 -11.86
C ALA A 298 2.04 14.07 -11.58
N ASN A 299 1.84 13.69 -10.31
CA ASN A 299 1.23 12.40 -9.96
C ASN A 299 -0.29 12.41 -10.19
N CYS A 300 -0.92 13.59 -10.13
CA CYS A 300 -2.36 13.76 -10.39
C CYS A 300 -2.65 14.53 -11.69
N HIS A 301 -1.74 15.40 -12.14
CA HIS A 301 -1.82 16.14 -13.40
C HIS A 301 -0.88 15.51 -14.42
N LEU A 302 -1.40 14.56 -15.19
CA LEU A 302 -0.62 13.68 -16.06
C LEU A 302 -0.21 14.33 -17.38
N ALA A 303 -0.92 15.37 -17.81
CA ALA A 303 -0.59 16.10 -19.04
C ALA A 303 0.59 17.04 -18.83
N ASN A 304 1.61 16.94 -19.70
CA ASN A 304 2.74 17.85 -19.69
C ASN A 304 2.48 19.08 -20.57
N LYS A 305 2.76 20.25 -20.02
CA LYS A 305 2.49 21.56 -20.60
C LYS A 305 3.51 22.57 -20.06
N PRO A 306 4.05 23.49 -20.89
CA PRO A 306 5.15 24.36 -20.49
C PRO A 306 4.72 25.38 -19.42
N VAL A 307 5.68 25.73 -18.57
CA VAL A 307 5.62 26.77 -17.53
C VAL A 307 6.94 27.52 -17.59
N ASP A 308 6.90 28.83 -17.64
CA ASP A 308 8.08 29.68 -17.69
C ASP A 308 8.25 30.42 -16.35
N ILE A 309 9.50 30.68 -15.99
CA ILE A 309 9.86 31.50 -14.83
C ILE A 309 10.94 32.50 -15.22
N GLU A 310 10.73 33.75 -14.84
CA GLU A 310 11.68 34.84 -14.99
C GLU A 310 12.04 35.40 -13.62
N VAL A 311 13.34 35.52 -13.35
CA VAL A 311 13.90 36.11 -12.13
C VAL A 311 15.10 36.98 -12.51
N PRO A 312 15.46 37.99 -11.69
CA PRO A 312 16.67 38.76 -11.89
C PRO A 312 17.91 37.85 -11.93
N GLN A 313 18.90 38.23 -12.72
CA GLN A 313 20.17 37.49 -12.82
C GLN A 313 20.91 37.41 -11.48
N ALA A 314 20.82 38.48 -10.67
CA ALA A 314 21.41 38.57 -9.34
C ALA A 314 20.54 39.45 -8.45
N VAL A 315 20.57 39.17 -7.15
CA VAL A 315 19.85 39.93 -6.12
C VAL A 315 20.79 40.23 -4.96
N LEU A 316 20.66 41.41 -4.38
CA LEU A 316 21.41 41.79 -3.17
C LEU A 316 20.80 41.11 -1.94
N PRO A 317 21.54 40.99 -0.82
CA PRO A 317 20.99 40.58 0.49
C PRO A 317 19.82 41.45 0.96
N ASP A 318 18.91 40.87 1.74
CA ASP A 318 17.73 41.57 2.34
C ASP A 318 16.97 42.47 1.36
N THR A 319 16.80 41.99 0.13
CA THR A 319 16.18 42.74 -0.97
C THR A 319 14.96 41.99 -1.50
N VAL A 320 13.87 42.74 -1.71
CA VAL A 320 12.67 42.19 -2.34
C VAL A 320 12.83 42.20 -3.86
N PHE A 321 12.54 41.08 -4.50
CA PHE A 321 12.55 40.95 -5.96
C PHE A 321 11.34 40.17 -6.47
N GLU A 322 11.06 40.31 -7.76
CA GLU A 322 9.95 39.65 -8.44
C GLU A 322 10.42 38.32 -9.07
N ALA A 323 9.71 37.23 -8.78
CA ALA A 323 9.75 36.02 -9.62
C ALA A 323 8.44 35.90 -10.41
N VAL A 324 8.52 36.02 -11.72
CA VAL A 324 7.36 36.01 -12.62
C VAL A 324 7.18 34.62 -13.18
N VAL A 325 6.08 33.96 -12.83
CA VAL A 325 5.72 32.63 -13.32
C VAL A 325 4.61 32.73 -14.36
N ARG A 326 4.87 32.24 -15.57
CA ARG A 326 3.91 32.24 -16.68
C ARG A 326 3.39 30.83 -16.94
N ILE A 327 2.07 30.67 -16.98
CA ILE A 327 1.37 29.39 -17.16
C ILE A 327 0.52 29.48 -18.46
N PRO A 328 1.16 29.42 -19.65
CA PRO A 328 0.49 29.76 -20.91
C PRO A 328 -0.53 28.72 -21.33
N TYR A 329 -1.74 29.15 -21.71
CA TYR A 329 -2.73 28.28 -22.32
C TYR A 329 -3.67 29.04 -23.25
N ASP A 330 -4.31 28.32 -24.16
CA ASP A 330 -5.31 28.90 -25.05
C ASP A 330 -6.58 29.24 -24.24
N MET A 331 -6.82 30.55 -24.09
CA MET A 331 -7.92 31.12 -23.32
C MET A 331 -9.31 30.79 -23.90
N GLN A 332 -9.39 30.38 -25.16
CA GLN A 332 -10.63 29.94 -25.79
C GLN A 332 -11.03 28.52 -25.39
N LEU A 333 -10.06 27.71 -24.94
CA LEU A 333 -10.33 26.34 -24.52
C LEU A 333 -11.10 26.31 -23.19
N LYS A 334 -12.09 25.41 -23.15
CA LYS A 334 -12.87 25.11 -21.96
C LYS A 334 -12.61 23.67 -21.52
N GLN A 335 -12.48 23.46 -20.22
CA GLN A 335 -12.30 22.14 -19.61
C GLN A 335 -13.61 21.55 -19.09
N VAL A 336 -13.63 20.25 -18.84
CA VAL A 336 -14.74 19.57 -18.17
C VAL A 336 -14.68 19.85 -16.67
N LEU A 337 -15.73 20.48 -16.13
CA LEU A 337 -15.90 20.75 -14.71
C LEU A 337 -16.37 19.48 -13.96
N ALA A 338 -16.35 19.53 -12.63
CA ALA A 338 -16.81 18.42 -11.79
C ALA A 338 -18.27 18.00 -12.07
N ASN A 339 -19.10 18.92 -12.57
CA ASN A 339 -20.50 18.67 -12.95
C ASN A 339 -20.67 18.26 -14.43
N GLY A 340 -19.59 17.94 -15.15
CA GLY A 340 -19.62 17.54 -16.56
C GLY A 340 -19.85 18.67 -17.58
N LYS A 341 -20.08 19.91 -17.16
CA LYS A 341 -20.21 21.07 -18.06
C LYS A 341 -18.83 21.61 -18.46
N LYS A 342 -18.76 22.30 -19.61
CA LYS A 342 -17.55 23.00 -20.04
C LYS A 342 -17.42 24.37 -19.35
N GLY A 343 -16.27 24.64 -18.74
CA GLY A 343 -15.99 25.88 -18.04
C GLY A 343 -14.55 26.36 -18.22
N ALA A 344 -14.24 27.51 -17.61
CA ALA A 344 -12.90 28.11 -17.64
C ALA A 344 -11.87 27.25 -16.89
N LEU A 345 -10.59 27.46 -17.22
CA LEU A 345 -9.47 26.85 -16.52
C LEU A 345 -9.05 27.70 -15.33
N ASN A 346 -8.72 27.03 -14.23
CA ASN A 346 -8.00 27.62 -13.13
C ASN A 346 -6.52 27.24 -13.24
N VAL A 347 -5.66 28.04 -12.63
CA VAL A 347 -4.23 27.81 -12.57
C VAL A 347 -3.76 27.78 -11.12
N GLY A 348 -2.62 27.14 -10.91
CA GLY A 348 -1.90 27.14 -9.64
C GLY A 348 -0.43 26.89 -9.87
N ALA A 349 0.40 27.26 -8.90
CA ALA A 349 1.84 27.04 -8.97
C ALA A 349 2.43 26.73 -7.59
N VAL A 350 3.55 26.02 -7.62
CA VAL A 350 4.47 25.85 -6.50
C VAL A 350 5.83 26.39 -6.92
N LEU A 351 6.41 27.22 -6.06
CA LEU A 351 7.73 27.82 -6.24
C LEU A 351 8.63 27.37 -5.09
N ILE A 352 9.73 26.70 -5.43
CA ILE A 352 10.68 26.13 -4.48
C ILE A 352 11.94 27.00 -4.54
N LEU A 353 12.15 27.74 -3.46
CA LEU A 353 13.27 28.65 -3.29
C LEU A 353 14.38 28.00 -2.45
N PRO A 354 15.61 28.51 -2.53
CA PRO A 354 16.69 28.11 -1.65
C PRO A 354 16.38 28.43 -0.19
N ASP A 355 17.04 27.74 0.73
CA ASP A 355 16.85 28.00 2.16
C ASP A 355 17.21 29.44 2.52
N GLY A 356 16.41 30.04 3.40
CA GLY A 356 16.55 31.43 3.82
C GLY A 356 15.75 32.44 3.01
N PHE A 357 15.41 32.13 1.74
CA PHE A 357 14.47 32.92 0.94
C PHE A 357 13.03 32.67 1.41
N GLU A 358 12.21 33.71 1.40
CA GLU A 358 10.81 33.61 1.83
C GLU A 358 9.94 34.63 1.10
N LEU A 359 8.62 34.51 1.26
CA LEU A 359 7.67 35.51 0.79
C LEU A 359 7.95 36.86 1.49
N ALA A 360 8.02 37.94 0.71
CA ALA A 360 8.25 39.27 1.27
C ALA A 360 7.11 39.68 2.22
N PRO A 361 7.42 40.22 3.41
CA PRO A 361 6.44 40.79 4.32
C PRO A 361 5.63 41.92 3.64
N PRO A 362 4.32 42.08 3.93
CA PRO A 362 3.48 43.09 3.27
C PRO A 362 3.97 44.53 3.37
N ASP A 363 4.71 44.87 4.43
CA ASP A 363 5.33 46.17 4.69
C ASP A 363 6.60 46.41 3.85
N ARG A 364 7.22 45.36 3.32
CA ARG A 364 8.41 45.42 2.46
C ARG A 364 8.07 45.41 0.97
N ILE A 365 6.81 45.18 0.60
CA ILE A 365 6.35 45.13 -0.80
C ILE A 365 6.04 46.54 -1.29
N SER A 366 6.65 46.95 -2.40
CA SER A 366 6.39 48.26 -3.01
C SER A 366 4.94 48.37 -3.53
N PRO A 367 4.37 49.58 -3.61
CA PRO A 367 3.03 49.78 -4.16
C PRO A 367 2.86 49.20 -5.58
N GLU A 368 3.90 49.31 -6.42
CA GLU A 368 3.93 48.77 -7.79
C GLU A 368 3.82 47.24 -7.82
N ILE A 369 4.58 46.55 -6.96
CA ILE A 369 4.52 45.08 -6.85
C ILE A 369 3.15 44.66 -6.30
N LYS A 370 2.62 45.42 -5.34
CA LYS A 370 1.30 45.15 -4.73
C LYS A 370 0.17 45.26 -5.76
N GLU A 371 0.24 46.21 -6.68
CA GLU A 371 -0.71 46.35 -7.78
C GLU A 371 -0.67 45.14 -8.73
N LYS A 372 0.54 44.67 -9.10
CA LYS A 372 0.73 43.47 -9.94
C LYS A 372 0.18 42.19 -9.29
N ILE A 373 0.36 42.03 -7.98
CA ILE A 373 -0.15 40.88 -7.21
C ILE A 373 -1.68 40.93 -7.12
N GLY A 374 -2.25 42.13 -6.98
CA GLY A 374 -3.68 42.34 -6.78
C GLY A 374 -4.18 41.61 -5.54
N ASN A 375 -5.17 40.73 -5.72
CA ASN A 375 -5.81 39.99 -4.63
C ASN A 375 -5.31 38.54 -4.48
N LEU A 376 -4.14 38.23 -5.04
CA LEU A 376 -3.54 36.90 -4.89
C LEU A 376 -3.06 36.69 -3.46
N SER A 377 -3.26 35.48 -2.94
CA SER A 377 -2.84 35.08 -1.60
C SER A 377 -1.89 33.90 -1.70
N PHE A 378 -0.64 34.12 -1.31
CA PHE A 378 0.39 33.10 -1.30
C PHE A 378 0.39 32.36 0.03
N GLN A 379 0.63 31.05 -0.03
CA GLN A 379 0.70 30.20 1.15
C GLN A 379 2.05 29.50 1.21
N ASN A 380 2.56 29.31 2.42
CA ASN A 380 3.70 28.41 2.61
C ASN A 380 3.22 26.97 2.44
N TYR A 381 4.03 26.13 1.79
CA TYR A 381 3.72 24.71 1.61
C TYR A 381 3.50 24.00 2.94
N ARG A 382 4.30 24.36 3.95
CA ARG A 382 4.14 23.96 5.35
C ARG A 382 4.57 25.11 6.26
N PRO A 383 4.09 25.18 7.52
CA PRO A 383 4.52 26.19 8.49
C PRO A 383 6.05 26.26 8.69
N THR A 384 6.72 25.10 8.59
CA THR A 384 8.18 24.96 8.75
C THR A 384 8.97 25.21 7.46
N LYS A 385 8.32 25.28 6.28
CA LYS A 385 8.95 25.41 4.96
C LYS A 385 8.57 26.74 4.33
N LYS A 386 9.16 27.83 4.83
CA LYS A 386 8.90 29.21 4.38
C LYS A 386 9.45 29.53 2.98
N ASN A 387 10.42 28.74 2.52
CA ASN A 387 11.04 28.87 1.19
C ASN A 387 10.23 28.18 0.08
N ILE A 388 9.12 27.52 0.41
CA ILE A 388 8.28 26.85 -0.59
C ILE A 388 6.91 27.52 -0.60
N LEU A 389 6.60 28.18 -1.70
CA LEU A 389 5.41 29.01 -1.86
C LEU A 389 4.42 28.33 -2.79
N VAL A 390 3.14 28.38 -2.45
CA VAL A 390 2.04 27.82 -3.22
C VAL A 390 0.99 28.88 -3.49
N ILE A 391 0.45 28.88 -4.71
CA ILE A 391 -0.67 29.73 -5.12
C ILE A 391 -1.68 28.91 -5.91
N GLY A 392 -2.96 29.24 -5.73
CA GLY A 392 -4.06 28.62 -6.48
C GLY A 392 -4.95 27.71 -5.63
N PRO A 393 -6.07 27.24 -6.21
CA PRO A 393 -6.51 27.52 -7.58
C PRO A 393 -7.03 28.97 -7.75
N VAL A 394 -6.59 29.65 -8.81
CA VAL A 394 -7.07 31.00 -9.19
C VAL A 394 -7.56 31.04 -10.63
N PRO A 395 -8.45 31.98 -11.02
CA PRO A 395 -8.96 32.07 -12.38
C PRO A 395 -7.84 32.29 -13.41
N GLY A 396 -7.66 31.34 -14.34
CA GLY A 396 -6.56 31.37 -15.30
C GLY A 396 -6.63 32.54 -16.28
N GLN A 397 -7.83 33.00 -16.63
CA GLN A 397 -8.05 34.14 -17.52
C GLN A 397 -7.52 35.46 -16.95
N LYS A 398 -7.46 35.57 -15.62
CA LYS A 398 -6.98 36.76 -14.92
C LYS A 398 -5.51 36.64 -14.50
N TYR A 399 -5.06 35.42 -14.21
CA TYR A 399 -3.77 35.18 -13.56
C TYR A 399 -2.92 34.14 -14.31
N SER A 400 -2.86 34.21 -15.63
CA SER A 400 -1.94 33.39 -16.44
C SER A 400 -0.46 33.73 -16.19
N GLU A 401 -0.21 34.92 -15.66
CA GLU A 401 1.08 35.38 -15.18
C GLU A 401 0.94 35.73 -13.69
N VAL A 402 1.83 35.18 -12.86
CA VAL A 402 1.81 35.36 -11.40
C VAL A 402 3.16 35.87 -10.94
N THR A 403 3.15 37.03 -10.28
CA THR A 403 4.35 37.65 -9.73
C THR A 403 4.48 37.30 -8.24
N PHE A 404 5.53 36.58 -7.86
CA PHE A 404 5.86 36.27 -6.47
C PHE A 404 6.82 37.33 -5.90
N PRO A 405 6.45 38.02 -4.81
CA PRO A 405 7.37 38.93 -4.12
C PRO A 405 8.26 38.13 -3.16
N ILE A 406 9.55 38.00 -3.48
CA ILE A 406 10.49 37.19 -2.70
C ILE A 406 11.45 38.11 -1.97
N LEU A 407 11.70 37.84 -0.68
CA LEU A 407 12.75 38.46 0.09
C LEU A 407 14.00 37.57 0.09
N SER A 408 15.13 38.11 -0.34
CA SER A 408 16.42 37.42 -0.22
C SER A 408 16.92 37.41 1.23
N PRO A 409 17.57 36.33 1.68
CA PRO A 409 18.21 36.28 3.01
C PRO A 409 19.43 37.21 3.08
N ASP A 410 19.85 37.51 4.30
CA ASP A 410 21.12 38.19 4.57
C ASP A 410 22.15 37.24 5.20
N PRO A 411 23.22 36.87 4.45
CA PRO A 411 24.32 36.04 4.97
C PRO A 411 25.06 36.65 6.17
N ALA A 412 24.99 37.97 6.39
CA ALA A 412 25.60 38.60 7.56
C ALA A 412 24.87 38.24 8.87
N THR A 413 23.56 37.94 8.79
CA THR A 413 22.72 37.61 9.95
C THR A 413 22.37 36.11 10.01
N LYS A 414 22.23 35.44 8.87
CA LYS A 414 21.93 33.99 8.77
C LYS A 414 23.18 33.21 8.39
N ARG A 415 23.77 32.50 9.35
CA ARG A 415 25.03 31.73 9.17
C ARG A 415 24.93 30.58 8.16
N ASP A 416 23.75 30.04 7.95
CA ASP A 416 23.50 28.88 7.08
C ASP A 416 23.27 29.27 5.61
N VAL A 417 23.42 30.55 5.27
CA VAL A 417 23.25 31.09 3.91
C VAL A 417 24.56 31.70 3.44
N HIS A 418 24.91 31.51 2.16
CA HIS A 418 26.18 31.97 1.58
C HIS A 418 25.95 32.70 0.25
N PHE A 419 26.91 33.51 -0.17
CA PHE A 419 26.89 34.12 -1.51
C PHE A 419 27.24 33.09 -2.57
N LEU A 420 26.22 32.48 -3.17
CA LEU A 420 26.36 31.43 -4.19
C LEU A 420 25.30 31.60 -5.29
N LYS A 421 25.50 30.88 -6.40
CA LYS A 421 24.46 30.70 -7.41
C LYS A 421 23.49 29.62 -6.92
N TYR A 422 22.25 30.00 -6.70
CA TYR A 422 21.21 29.07 -6.24
C TYR A 422 20.21 28.70 -7.34
N PRO A 423 19.71 27.45 -7.35
CA PRO A 423 18.62 27.06 -8.24
C PRO A 423 17.26 27.47 -7.66
N ILE A 424 16.32 27.81 -8.54
CA ILE A 424 14.90 27.99 -8.23
C ILE A 424 14.12 26.99 -9.08
N TYR A 425 13.17 26.27 -8.48
CA TYR A 425 12.34 25.32 -9.20
C TYR A 425 10.88 25.76 -9.17
N VAL A 426 10.19 25.61 -10.30
CA VAL A 426 8.79 25.97 -10.44
C VAL A 426 7.98 24.78 -10.96
N GLY A 427 6.80 24.58 -10.40
CA GLY A 427 5.77 23.71 -10.94
C GLY A 427 4.50 24.51 -11.14
N GLY A 428 3.93 24.48 -12.33
CA GLY A 428 2.67 25.15 -12.64
C GLY A 428 1.66 24.16 -13.19
N ASN A 429 0.39 24.33 -12.83
CA ASN A 429 -0.71 23.55 -13.39
C ASN A 429 -1.81 24.47 -13.94
N ARG A 430 -2.57 23.92 -14.87
CA ARG A 430 -3.74 24.53 -15.48
C ARG A 430 -4.79 23.47 -15.74
N GLY A 431 -6.02 23.74 -15.33
CA GLY A 431 -7.12 22.80 -15.42
C GLY A 431 -7.11 21.71 -14.34
N ARG A 432 -8.10 20.82 -14.39
CA ARG A 432 -8.35 19.79 -13.36
C ARG A 432 -7.45 18.56 -13.54
N GLY A 433 -7.05 17.96 -12.43
CA GLY A 433 -6.28 16.71 -12.40
C GLY A 433 -7.07 15.49 -12.89
N GLN A 434 -6.33 14.45 -13.27
CA GLN A 434 -6.83 13.17 -13.80
C GLN A 434 -7.14 12.14 -12.70
N ILE A 435 -6.50 12.28 -11.54
CA ILE A 435 -6.54 11.34 -10.42
C ILE A 435 -6.83 12.10 -9.13
N TYR A 436 -7.72 11.57 -8.30
CA TYR A 436 -8.00 12.08 -6.96
C TYR A 436 -7.03 11.51 -5.92
N PRO A 437 -6.88 12.12 -4.72
CA PRO A 437 -5.97 11.63 -3.69
C PRO A 437 -6.23 10.18 -3.25
N ASP A 438 -7.46 9.68 -3.39
CA ASP A 438 -7.85 8.29 -3.11
C ASP A 438 -7.46 7.30 -4.24
N GLY A 439 -6.79 7.76 -5.29
CA GLY A 439 -6.41 6.98 -6.46
C GLY A 439 -7.51 6.81 -7.50
N SER A 440 -8.73 7.25 -7.22
CA SER A 440 -9.84 7.17 -8.19
C SER A 440 -9.66 8.15 -9.34
N LYS A 441 -10.14 7.76 -10.54
CA LYS A 441 -10.05 8.61 -11.74
C LYS A 441 -11.09 9.73 -11.67
N SER A 442 -10.70 10.94 -12.06
CA SER A 442 -11.62 12.05 -12.27
C SER A 442 -12.35 11.92 -13.61
N ASN A 443 -13.46 12.65 -13.76
CA ASN A 443 -14.16 12.80 -15.05
C ASN A 443 -13.38 13.64 -16.10
N ASN A 444 -12.14 14.02 -15.81
CA ASN A 444 -11.22 14.67 -16.75
C ASN A 444 -10.04 13.72 -17.09
N ASN A 445 -10.37 12.44 -17.31
CA ASN A 445 -9.41 11.37 -17.56
C ASN A 445 -9.99 10.36 -18.57
N VAL A 446 -9.12 9.56 -19.18
CA VAL A 446 -9.51 8.48 -20.09
C VAL A 446 -9.92 7.24 -19.28
N TYR A 447 -11.07 6.69 -19.64
CA TYR A 447 -11.58 5.42 -19.12
C TYR A 447 -11.27 4.31 -20.14
N ASN A 448 -10.53 3.31 -19.68
CA ASN A 448 -10.16 2.15 -20.50
C ASN A 448 -11.10 1.00 -20.14
N ALA A 449 -11.34 0.10 -21.11
CA ALA A 449 -12.09 -1.12 -20.87
C ALA A 449 -11.40 -1.96 -19.79
N THR A 450 -12.17 -2.48 -18.83
CA THR A 450 -11.64 -3.34 -17.76
C THR A 450 -11.36 -4.76 -18.22
N ALA A 451 -12.00 -5.21 -19.31
CA ALA A 451 -11.81 -6.52 -19.92
C ALA A 451 -11.83 -6.44 -21.45
N ALA A 452 -11.18 -7.41 -22.10
CA ALA A 452 -11.31 -7.62 -23.53
C ALA A 452 -12.66 -8.30 -23.83
N GLY A 453 -13.35 -7.88 -24.88
CA GLY A 453 -14.64 -8.47 -25.22
C GLY A 453 -15.45 -7.66 -26.22
N ILE A 454 -16.70 -8.09 -26.42
CA ILE A 454 -17.66 -7.42 -27.29
C ILE A 454 -18.58 -6.57 -26.41
N VAL A 455 -18.72 -5.28 -26.74
CA VAL A 455 -19.68 -4.41 -26.05
C VAL A 455 -21.09 -4.90 -26.37
N SER A 456 -21.77 -5.45 -25.36
CA SER A 456 -23.11 -6.02 -25.50
C SER A 456 -24.21 -4.98 -25.25
N LYS A 457 -23.94 -4.00 -24.38
CA LYS A 457 -24.92 -2.97 -24.00
C LYS A 457 -24.26 -1.66 -23.61
N ILE A 458 -24.88 -0.54 -23.97
CA ILE A 458 -24.51 0.81 -23.51
C ILE A 458 -25.77 1.48 -22.98
N ILE A 459 -25.79 1.82 -21.69
CA ILE A 459 -26.91 2.51 -21.03
C ILE A 459 -26.46 3.90 -20.62
N ARG A 460 -27.22 4.92 -21.00
CA ARG A 460 -27.01 6.29 -20.53
C ARG A 460 -27.68 6.49 -19.17
N LYS A 461 -26.94 6.99 -18.18
CA LYS A 461 -27.48 7.25 -16.83
C LYS A 461 -28.24 8.58 -16.76
N GLU A 462 -29.26 8.64 -15.89
CA GLU A 462 -30.10 9.83 -15.70
C GLU A 462 -29.30 11.07 -15.25
N LYS A 463 -28.27 10.88 -14.41
CA LYS A 463 -27.36 11.94 -13.95
C LYS A 463 -26.23 12.27 -14.93
N GLY A 464 -26.29 11.75 -16.16
CA GLY A 464 -25.20 11.80 -17.14
C GLY A 464 -24.18 10.68 -16.96
N GLY A 465 -23.36 10.44 -17.99
CA GLY A 465 -22.43 9.31 -18.04
C GLY A 465 -23.05 8.05 -18.66
N TYR A 466 -22.26 6.99 -18.71
CA TYR A 466 -22.57 5.74 -19.39
C TYR A 466 -22.24 4.54 -18.51
N GLU A 467 -23.02 3.48 -18.68
CA GLU A 467 -22.74 2.15 -18.18
C GLU A 467 -22.57 1.24 -19.38
N ILE A 468 -21.39 0.63 -19.50
CA ILE A 468 -21.00 -0.17 -20.66
C ILE A 468 -20.84 -1.60 -20.21
N THR A 469 -21.65 -2.50 -20.75
CA THR A 469 -21.53 -3.93 -20.52
C THR A 469 -20.65 -4.53 -21.62
N ILE A 470 -19.56 -5.16 -21.20
CA ILE A 470 -18.62 -5.88 -22.06
C ILE A 470 -18.81 -7.36 -21.78
N ALA A 471 -19.18 -8.13 -22.81
CA ALA A 471 -19.27 -9.58 -22.74
C ALA A 471 -17.94 -10.19 -23.21
N ASP A 472 -17.34 -11.04 -22.38
CA ASP A 472 -16.18 -11.84 -22.76
C ASP A 472 -16.59 -12.81 -23.88
N ALA A 473 -15.79 -12.84 -24.95
CA ALA A 473 -16.06 -13.66 -26.12
C ALA A 473 -15.82 -15.17 -25.87
N SER A 474 -15.13 -15.54 -24.79
CA SER A 474 -14.68 -16.91 -24.50
C SER A 474 -15.53 -17.65 -23.47
N ASP A 475 -16.03 -16.98 -22.43
CA ASP A 475 -16.79 -17.61 -21.33
C ASP A 475 -18.19 -16.99 -21.08
N GLY A 476 -18.54 -15.93 -21.82
CA GLY A 476 -19.84 -15.25 -21.72
C GLY A 476 -20.02 -14.40 -20.45
N ARG A 477 -19.00 -14.26 -19.59
CA ARG A 477 -19.06 -13.37 -18.43
C ARG A 477 -19.21 -11.93 -18.87
N GLN A 478 -19.98 -11.16 -18.11
CA GLN A 478 -20.24 -9.75 -18.39
C GLN A 478 -19.55 -8.89 -17.33
N VAL A 479 -18.81 -7.89 -17.79
CA VAL A 479 -18.20 -6.85 -16.96
C VAL A 479 -18.87 -5.52 -17.28
N VAL A 480 -19.07 -4.70 -16.24
CA VAL A 480 -19.76 -3.42 -16.37
C VAL A 480 -18.82 -2.27 -16.03
N ASP A 481 -18.52 -1.45 -17.04
CA ASP A 481 -17.71 -0.25 -16.91
C ASP A 481 -18.59 0.98 -16.72
N ILE A 482 -18.30 1.76 -15.68
CA ILE A 482 -19.02 3.00 -15.38
C ILE A 482 -18.16 4.19 -15.80
N ILE A 483 -18.66 4.96 -16.75
CA ILE A 483 -18.02 6.18 -17.25
C ILE A 483 -18.81 7.39 -16.74
N PRO A 484 -18.19 8.28 -15.94
CA PRO A 484 -18.86 9.49 -15.47
C PRO A 484 -19.11 10.47 -16.62
N GLN A 485 -19.89 11.50 -16.34
CA GLN A 485 -20.29 12.46 -17.37
C GLN A 485 -19.09 13.22 -17.98
N ASP A 486 -18.83 12.91 -19.25
CA ASP A 486 -18.04 13.69 -20.21
C ASP A 486 -18.83 13.79 -21.54
N ARG A 487 -18.71 14.92 -22.25
CA ARG A 487 -19.45 15.19 -23.50
C ARG A 487 -18.92 14.42 -24.72
N ASN A 488 -17.67 13.96 -24.70
CA ASN A 488 -17.03 13.34 -25.85
C ASN A 488 -16.86 11.83 -25.64
N PHE A 489 -17.95 11.08 -25.70
CA PHE A 489 -17.85 9.62 -25.83
C PHE A 489 -17.42 9.29 -27.27
N LEU A 490 -16.13 9.00 -27.46
CA LEU A 490 -15.58 8.50 -28.72
C LEU A 490 -15.18 7.05 -28.52
N PHE A 491 -15.90 6.14 -29.17
CA PHE A 491 -15.49 4.73 -29.27
C PHE A 491 -14.46 4.62 -30.40
N GLN A 492 -13.17 4.49 -30.06
CA GLN A 492 -12.15 4.09 -31.02
C GLN A 492 -11.93 2.58 -30.92
N ARG A 493 -12.20 1.85 -32.01
CA ARG A 493 -11.75 0.46 -32.15
C ARG A 493 -10.22 0.47 -32.05
N ALA A 494 -9.65 -0.20 -31.05
CA ALA A 494 -8.22 -0.46 -31.04
C ALA A 494 -7.89 -1.33 -32.26
N ASN A 495 -7.16 -0.79 -33.23
CA ASN A 495 -6.60 -1.59 -34.31
C ASN A 495 -5.53 -2.51 -33.70
N PRO A 496 -5.55 -3.82 -33.96
CA PRO A 496 -4.59 -4.77 -33.38
C PRO A 496 -3.13 -4.52 -33.80
N SER A 497 -2.86 -3.59 -34.71
CA SER A 497 -1.51 -3.31 -35.23
C SER A 497 -0.63 -2.38 -34.38
N ASN A 498 -1.12 -1.81 -33.27
CA ASN A 498 -0.35 -0.88 -32.43
C ASN A 498 0.17 -1.47 -31.10
N LEU A 499 0.21 -2.79 -30.95
CA LEU A 499 0.79 -3.47 -29.76
C LEU A 499 2.27 -3.85 -29.92
N ILE A 500 2.99 -3.22 -30.85
CA ILE A 500 4.44 -3.38 -30.97
C ILE A 500 5.10 -2.01 -30.89
N ASN A 501 5.99 -1.89 -29.91
CA ASN A 501 6.87 -0.77 -29.54
C ASN A 501 6.26 0.35 -28.69
N HIS A 502 6.40 0.20 -27.36
CA HIS A 502 7.21 1.12 -26.55
C HIS A 502 7.62 0.49 -25.23
#